data_AF-A0ABD0Z291-F1
#
_entry.id   AF-A0ABD0Z291-F1
#
_cell.length_a   1.000
_cell.length_b   1.000
_cell.length_c   1.000
_cell.angle_alpha   90.00
_cell.angle_beta   90.00
_cell.angle_gamma   90.00
#
_symmetry.space_group_name_H-M   'P 1'
#
loop_
_entity.id
_entity.type
_entity.pdbx_description
1 polymer ?
#
loop_
_entity_poly.entity_id
_entity_poly.type
_entity_poly.pdbx_seq_one_letter_code
_entity_poly.pdbx_strand_id
1 'polypeptide(L)'
;IDLIAIQETHCNTEEQLKRRSKIPDYDLLGATYHHIYGVATYVKSNIDNATLISTLSNNNIHTVVVQIGSITVSNIYKPPDSSWPIAVIPIRPHPAIDVDDFNSHHEQWKYRDCNANGEAVVKWVEDEI
;
A
#
# COMPACT_ATOMS: atom_id res chain seq x y z
N ILE A 1 3.93 4.05 16.96
CA ILE A 1 3.41 3.69 15.63
C ILE A 1 2.34 4.71 15.36
N ASP A 2 2.50 5.48 14.28
CA ASP A 2 1.62 6.62 13.97
C ASP A 2 0.72 6.34 12.75
N LEU A 3 1.18 5.45 11.86
CA LEU A 3 0.42 4.91 10.74
C LEU A 3 0.55 3.38 10.74
N ILE A 4 -0.54 2.69 10.40
CA ILE A 4 -0.57 1.25 10.17
C ILE A 4 -1.01 1.02 8.71
N ALA A 5 -0.14 0.42 7.92
CA ALA A 5 -0.46 -0.10 6.59
C ALA A 5 -0.73 -1.61 6.71
N ILE A 6 -1.95 -2.03 6.40
CA ILE A 6 -2.35 -3.44 6.38
C ILE A 6 -2.59 -3.85 4.94
N GLN A 7 -1.95 -4.95 4.52
CA GLN A 7 -2.25 -5.66 3.28
C GLN A 7 -3.05 -6.93 3.58
N GLU A 8 -3.66 -7.52 2.54
CA GLU A 8 -4.43 -8.76 2.65
C GLU A 8 -5.57 -8.71 3.68
N THR A 9 -6.39 -7.65 3.62
CA THR A 9 -7.50 -7.49 4.57
C THR A 9 -8.60 -8.55 4.42
N HIS A 10 -8.72 -9.16 3.24
CA HIS A 10 -9.69 -10.21 2.90
C HIS A 10 -11.12 -9.79 3.26
N CYS A 11 -11.44 -8.52 3.01
CA CYS A 11 -12.74 -7.92 3.28
C CYS A 11 -13.36 -7.47 1.97
N ASN A 12 -14.45 -8.12 1.57
CA ASN A 12 -15.15 -7.87 0.31
C ASN A 12 -16.04 -6.63 0.33
N THR A 13 -16.34 -6.08 1.52
CA THR A 13 -17.12 -4.84 1.67
C THR A 13 -16.60 -3.99 2.83
N GLU A 14 -16.97 -2.71 2.82
CA GLU A 14 -16.70 -1.77 3.90
C GLU A 14 -17.29 -2.24 5.24
N GLU A 15 -18.54 -2.75 5.24
CA GLU A 15 -19.19 -3.24 6.44
C GLU A 15 -18.46 -4.44 7.03
N GLN A 16 -17.95 -5.33 6.18
CA GLN A 16 -17.14 -6.45 6.64
C GLN A 16 -15.85 -5.97 7.28
N LEU A 17 -15.16 -5.01 6.65
CA LEU A 17 -13.95 -4.42 7.20
C LEU A 17 -14.23 -3.75 8.54
N LYS A 18 -15.25 -2.89 8.64
CA LYS A 18 -15.66 -2.20 9.88
C LYS A 18 -15.97 -3.13 11.04
N ARG A 19 -16.50 -4.33 10.78
CA ARG A 19 -16.75 -5.34 11.83
C ARG A 19 -15.48 -6.02 12.34
N ARG A 20 -14.46 -6.16 11.48
CA ARG A 20 -13.25 -6.95 11.78
C ARG A 20 -12.05 -6.11 12.20
N SER A 21 -12.02 -4.84 11.83
CA SER A 21 -10.79 -4.04 11.80
C SER A 21 -10.88 -2.74 12.60
N LYS A 22 -11.48 -2.82 13.78
CA LYS A 22 -11.39 -1.75 14.78
C LYS A 22 -10.09 -1.90 15.54
N ILE A 23 -9.20 -0.93 15.37
CA ILE A 23 -7.95 -0.83 16.12
C ILE A 23 -8.12 0.34 17.10
N PRO A 24 -8.09 0.11 18.43
CA PRO A 24 -8.23 1.18 19.42
C PRO A 24 -7.17 2.26 19.22
N ASP A 25 -7.57 3.53 19.32
CA ASP A 25 -6.74 4.73 19.12
C ASP A 25 -6.25 4.96 17.69
N TYR A 26 -6.85 4.29 16.70
CA TYR A 26 -6.58 4.53 15.29
C TYR A 26 -7.86 4.72 14.47
N ASP A 27 -7.79 5.66 13.53
CA ASP A 27 -8.81 5.95 12.56
C ASP A 27 -8.46 5.33 11.21
N LEU A 28 -9.42 4.65 10.58
CA LEU A 28 -9.28 4.15 9.22
C LEU A 28 -9.37 5.32 8.23
N LEU A 29 -8.29 5.61 7.51
CA LEU A 29 -8.28 6.67 6.49
C LEU A 29 -8.76 6.19 5.13
N GLY A 30 -8.44 4.96 4.75
CA GLY A 30 -8.80 4.43 3.44
C GLY A 30 -8.58 2.94 3.35
N ALA A 31 -9.34 2.30 2.46
CA ALA A 31 -9.25 0.88 2.19
C ALA A 31 -9.68 0.55 0.76
N THR A 32 -9.26 -0.63 0.31
CA THR A 32 -9.83 -1.32 -0.84
C THR A 32 -10.47 -2.63 -0.36
N TYR A 33 -11.46 -3.12 -1.12
CA TYR A 33 -12.28 -4.25 -0.70
C TYR A 33 -12.17 -5.39 -1.70
N HIS A 34 -11.64 -6.53 -1.25
CA HIS A 34 -11.53 -7.74 -2.04
C HIS A 34 -11.52 -8.97 -1.13
N HIS A 35 -12.18 -10.05 -1.53
CA HIS A 35 -12.30 -11.26 -0.72
C HIS A 35 -10.98 -12.05 -0.56
N ILE A 36 -10.02 -11.89 -1.47
CA ILE A 36 -8.68 -12.53 -1.42
C ILE A 36 -7.58 -11.51 -1.08
N TYR A 37 -7.81 -10.24 -1.37
CA TYR A 37 -6.77 -9.19 -1.33
C TYR A 37 -7.26 -8.04 -0.45
N GLY A 38 -6.93 -6.81 -0.84
CA GLY A 38 -7.39 -5.58 -0.20
C GLY A 38 -6.34 -5.02 0.75
N VAL A 39 -6.35 -3.70 0.90
CA VAL A 39 -5.46 -2.97 1.82
C VAL A 39 -6.29 -2.05 2.70
N ALA A 40 -5.77 -1.70 3.88
CA ALA A 40 -6.35 -0.69 4.76
C ALA A 40 -5.23 0.13 5.42
N THR A 41 -5.42 1.44 5.48
CA THR A 41 -4.46 2.36 6.11
C THR A 41 -5.12 3.07 7.26
N TYR A 42 -4.52 2.94 8.44
CA TYR A 42 -4.96 3.58 9.67
C TYR A 42 -3.95 4.62 10.11
N VAL A 43 -4.43 5.68 10.74
CA VAL A 43 -3.60 6.69 11.41
C VAL A 43 -4.01 6.76 12.86
N LYS A 44 -3.06 7.07 13.75
CA LYS A 44 -3.36 7.28 15.15
C LYS A 44 -4.35 8.44 15.32
N SER A 45 -5.41 8.27 16.10
CA SER A 45 -6.54 9.21 16.15
C SER A 45 -6.21 10.61 16.67
N ASN A 46 -5.01 10.83 17.23
CA ASN A 46 -4.55 12.14 17.69
C ASN A 46 -3.68 12.88 16.66
N ILE A 47 -3.66 12.42 15.40
CA ILE A 47 -2.97 13.06 14.28
C ILE A 47 -4.01 13.74 13.40
N ASP A 48 -4.15 15.05 13.55
CA ASP A 48 -5.25 15.82 12.93
C ASP A 48 -5.00 16.18 11.46
N ASN A 49 -3.77 16.06 10.96
CA ASN A 49 -3.35 16.47 9.62
C ASN A 49 -3.17 15.29 8.65
N ALA A 50 -4.00 14.26 8.82
CA ALA A 50 -4.00 13.07 7.99
C ALA A 50 -5.21 13.06 7.04
N THR A 51 -4.95 12.90 5.74
CA THR A 51 -5.99 12.95 4.71
C THR A 51 -5.85 11.77 3.75
N LEU A 52 -6.99 11.24 3.31
CA LEU A 52 -7.04 10.30 2.21
C LEU A 52 -6.83 11.06 0.89
N ILE A 53 -5.86 10.62 0.09
CA ILE A 53 -5.62 11.17 -1.25
C ILE A 53 -6.33 10.33 -2.31
N SER A 54 -6.18 9.00 -2.25
CA SER A 54 -6.83 8.11 -3.22
C SER A 54 -6.88 6.67 -2.73
N THR A 55 -7.89 5.94 -3.18
CA THR A 55 -7.95 4.48 -3.13
C THR A 55 -8.06 3.93 -4.56
N LEU A 56 -7.25 2.93 -4.88
CA LEU A 56 -7.15 2.37 -6.22
C LEU A 56 -7.15 0.85 -6.17
N SER A 57 -7.87 0.24 -7.10
CA SER A 57 -7.89 -1.21 -7.32
C SER A 57 -7.88 -1.46 -8.81
N ASN A 58 -6.72 -1.78 -9.37
CA ASN A 58 -6.55 -1.99 -10.80
C ASN A 58 -5.75 -3.27 -11.05
N ASN A 59 -6.27 -4.17 -11.89
CA ASN A 59 -5.65 -5.47 -12.18
C ASN A 59 -5.22 -6.24 -10.91
N ASN A 60 -6.08 -6.22 -9.87
CA ASN A 60 -5.84 -6.82 -8.55
C ASN A 60 -4.68 -6.22 -7.73
N ILE A 61 -4.10 -5.11 -8.18
CA ILE A 61 -3.18 -4.31 -7.37
C ILE A 61 -4.00 -3.28 -6.62
N HIS A 62 -3.77 -3.24 -5.32
CA HIS A 62 -4.55 -2.46 -4.38
C HIS A 62 -3.67 -1.38 -3.76
N THR A 63 -4.14 -0.14 -3.75
CA THR A 63 -3.38 0.98 -3.21
C THR A 63 -4.29 1.92 -2.41
N VAL A 64 -3.80 2.34 -1.25
CA VAL A 64 -4.35 3.47 -0.49
C VAL A 64 -3.23 4.48 -0.33
N VAL A 65 -3.46 5.70 -0.82
CA VAL A 65 -2.52 6.82 -0.67
C VAL A 65 -3.12 7.82 0.30
N VAL A 66 -2.34 8.17 1.31
CA VAL A 66 -2.69 9.17 2.32
C VAL A 66 -1.61 10.24 2.38
N GLN A 67 -1.96 11.40 2.90
CA GLN A 67 -1.00 12.45 3.23
C GLN A 67 -1.06 12.71 4.74
N ILE A 68 0.09 12.72 5.40
CA ILE A 68 0.23 13.05 6.83
C ILE A 68 1.18 14.23 6.93
N GLY A 69 0.63 15.41 7.22
CA GLY A 69 1.38 16.65 7.13
C GLY A 69 1.92 16.86 5.71
N SER A 70 3.25 16.90 5.56
CA SER A 70 3.91 17.04 4.26
C SER A 70 4.35 15.72 3.63
N ILE A 71 4.14 14.57 4.31
CA ILE A 71 4.60 13.25 3.83
C ILE A 71 3.44 12.56 3.12
N THR A 72 3.68 12.11 1.89
CA THR A 72 2.76 11.21 1.18
C THR A 72 3.11 9.77 1.51
N VAL A 73 2.14 8.96 1.90
CA VAL A 73 2.34 7.53 2.19
C VAL A 73 1.44 6.69 1.28
N SER A 74 2.03 5.77 0.53
CA SER A 74 1.30 4.78 -0.26
C SER A 74 1.38 3.41 0.43
N ASN A 75 0.23 2.84 0.77
CA ASN A 75 0.10 1.44 1.17
C ASN A 75 -0.36 0.66 -0.04
N ILE A 76 0.47 -0.27 -0.51
CA ILE A 76 0.25 -1.00 -1.74
C ILE A 76 0.23 -2.51 -1.43
N TYR A 77 -0.48 -3.26 -2.24
CA TYR A 77 -0.41 -4.72 -2.29
C TYR A 77 -0.52 -5.19 -3.74
N LYS A 78 0.39 -6.08 -4.14
CA LYS A 78 0.36 -6.73 -5.44
C LYS A 78 0.41 -8.26 -5.28
N PRO A 79 -0.57 -9.03 -5.79
CA PRO A 79 -0.62 -10.48 -5.67
C PRO A 79 0.59 -11.19 -6.31
N PRO A 80 0.99 -12.38 -5.85
CA PRO A 80 2.16 -13.10 -6.34
C PRO A 80 2.10 -13.44 -7.84
N ASP A 81 0.95 -13.90 -8.32
CA ASP A 81 0.77 -14.35 -9.72
C ASP A 81 0.61 -13.19 -10.72
N SER A 82 0.59 -11.95 -10.24
CA SER A 82 0.54 -10.77 -11.11
C SER A 82 1.96 -10.32 -11.49
N SER A 83 2.12 -9.79 -12.70
CA SER A 83 3.37 -9.09 -13.04
C SER A 83 3.34 -7.67 -12.47
N TRP A 84 4.49 -7.14 -12.06
CA TRP A 84 4.59 -5.71 -11.75
C TRP A 84 4.31 -4.90 -13.01
N PRO A 85 3.26 -4.06 -13.01
CA PRO A 85 2.86 -3.34 -14.20
C PRO A 85 3.77 -2.14 -14.45
N ILE A 86 3.95 -1.79 -15.71
CA ILE A 86 4.70 -0.59 -16.11
C ILE A 86 3.85 0.63 -15.70
N ALA A 87 4.37 1.47 -14.79
CA ALA A 87 3.84 2.79 -14.40
C ALA A 87 2.49 2.83 -13.63
N VAL A 88 2.26 1.95 -12.64
CA VAL A 88 0.98 1.96 -11.90
C VAL A 88 0.93 2.91 -10.72
N ILE A 89 2.07 3.26 -10.13
CA ILE A 89 2.10 4.22 -9.03
C ILE A 89 2.66 5.53 -9.58
N PRO A 90 1.86 6.61 -9.58
CA PRO A 90 2.36 7.92 -9.98
C PRO A 90 3.50 8.31 -9.03
N ILE A 91 4.63 8.74 -9.59
CA ILE A 91 5.74 9.32 -8.82
C ILE A 91 5.17 10.41 -7.91
N ARG A 92 5.47 10.33 -6.62
CA ARG A 92 4.97 11.27 -5.61
C ARG A 92 6.06 12.30 -5.28
N PRO A 93 5.72 13.59 -5.18
CA PRO A 93 6.67 14.59 -4.71
C PRO A 93 7.21 14.23 -3.32
N HIS A 94 8.52 14.34 -3.14
CA HIS A 94 9.14 14.11 -1.84
C HIS A 94 8.76 15.18 -0.80
N PRO A 95 8.62 14.83 0.49
CA PRO A 95 8.88 13.50 1.06
C PRO A 95 7.72 12.50 0.81
N ALA A 96 8.09 11.27 0.40
CA ALA A 96 7.15 10.19 0.12
C ALA A 96 7.66 8.87 0.73
N ILE A 97 6.73 7.99 1.12
CA ILE A 97 7.01 6.66 1.64
C ILE A 97 6.07 5.68 0.94
N ASP A 98 6.63 4.68 0.28
CA ASP A 98 5.87 3.55 -0.26
C ASP A 98 6.11 2.32 0.62
N VAL A 99 5.02 1.71 1.08
CA VAL A 99 5.00 0.50 1.90
C VAL A 99 4.17 -0.53 1.15
N ASP A 100 4.77 -1.69 0.86
CA ASP A 100 4.13 -2.70 0.01
C ASP A 100 4.50 -4.12 0.44
N ASP A 101 3.63 -5.06 0.10
CA ASP A 101 3.99 -6.43 -0.26
C ASP A 101 3.93 -6.60 -1.79
N PHE A 102 5.06 -6.32 -2.43
CA PHE A 102 5.23 -6.44 -3.88
C PHE A 102 5.19 -7.89 -4.39
N ASN A 103 5.18 -8.90 -3.49
CA ASN A 103 5.37 -10.31 -3.84
C ASN A 103 6.46 -10.51 -4.91
N SER A 104 7.63 -9.94 -4.64
CA SER A 104 8.78 -9.87 -5.54
C SER A 104 10.06 -10.28 -4.82
N HIS A 105 10.98 -10.89 -5.57
CA HIS A 105 12.26 -11.36 -5.03
C HIS A 105 13.39 -10.54 -5.63
N HIS A 106 14.21 -9.94 -4.78
CA HIS A 106 15.42 -9.24 -5.18
C HIS A 106 16.46 -9.31 -4.08
N GLU A 107 17.74 -9.34 -4.46
CA GLU A 107 18.87 -9.40 -3.54
C GLU A 107 18.97 -8.14 -2.66
N GLN A 108 18.53 -6.98 -3.16
CA GLN A 108 18.51 -5.71 -2.40
C GLN A 108 17.65 -5.79 -1.12
N TRP A 109 16.58 -6.59 -1.12
CA TRP A 109 15.80 -6.90 0.08
C TRP A 109 15.96 -8.35 0.54
N LYS A 110 17.17 -8.89 0.32
CA LYS A 110 17.73 -10.11 0.94
C LYS A 110 17.13 -11.45 0.49
N TYR A 111 16.49 -11.51 -0.67
CA TYR A 111 16.28 -12.81 -1.33
C TYR A 111 17.60 -13.37 -1.86
N ARG A 112 17.63 -14.69 -2.11
CA ARG A 112 18.82 -15.37 -2.65
C ARG A 112 19.04 -15.12 -4.13
N ASP A 113 17.95 -14.84 -4.85
CA ASP A 113 17.93 -14.66 -6.30
C ASP A 113 16.93 -13.55 -6.64
N CYS A 114 17.16 -12.86 -7.75
CA CYS A 114 16.22 -11.88 -8.30
C CYS A 114 15.19 -12.56 -9.21
N ASN A 115 13.95 -12.09 -9.18
CA ASN A 115 12.92 -12.46 -10.16
C ASN A 115 12.48 -11.24 -10.98
N ALA A 116 11.73 -11.47 -12.07
CA ALA A 116 11.29 -10.41 -12.98
C ALA A 116 10.49 -9.29 -12.28
N ASN A 117 9.71 -9.63 -11.25
CA ASN A 117 8.99 -8.63 -10.47
C ASN A 117 9.94 -7.79 -9.60
N GLY A 118 10.99 -8.39 -9.04
CA GLY A 118 11.99 -7.67 -8.25
C GLY A 118 12.77 -6.67 -9.08
N GLU A 119 13.25 -7.11 -10.25
CA GLU A 119 13.92 -6.24 -11.23
C GLU A 119 13.00 -5.08 -11.66
N ALA A 120 11.72 -5.35 -11.90
CA ALA A 120 10.76 -4.34 -12.29
C ALA A 120 10.50 -3.30 -11.18
N VAL A 121 10.46 -3.72 -9.92
CA VAL A 121 10.33 -2.81 -8.76
C VAL A 121 11.57 -1.95 -8.62
N VAL A 122 12.78 -2.52 -8.72
CA VAL A 122 14.03 -1.75 -8.65
C VAL A 122 14.08 -0.71 -9.77
N LYS A 123 13.78 -1.11 -11.01
CA LYS A 123 13.71 -0.18 -12.13
C LYS A 123 12.73 0.95 -11.87
N TRP A 124 11.54 0.64 -11.34
CA TRP A 124 10.53 1.65 -11.03
C TRP A 124 11.04 2.67 -10.01
N VAL A 125 11.67 2.21 -8.91
CA VAL A 125 12.22 3.09 -7.86
C VAL A 125 13.40 3.92 -8.39
N GLU A 126 14.28 3.33 -9.20
CA GLU A 126 15.42 4.05 -9.78
C GLU A 126 15.00 5.10 -10.81
N ASP A 127 13.90 4.87 -11.54
CA ASP A 127 13.30 5.88 -12.42
C ASP A 127 12.71 7.08 -11.62
N GLU A 128 12.53 6.98 -10.30
CA GLU A 128 12.06 8.09 -9.44
C GLU A 128 13.18 9.06 -8.98
N ILE A 129 14.46 8.69 -9.15
CA ILE A 129 15.65 9.44 -8.68
C ILE A 129 16.28 10.24 -9.82
#